data_AF-A0AAD9RKB1-F1
#
_entry.id   AF-A0AAD9RKB1-F1
#
_cell.length_a   1.000
_cell.length_b   1.000
_cell.length_c   1.000
_cell.angle_alpha   90.00
_cell.angle_beta   90.00
_cell.angle_gamma   90.00
#
_symmetry.space_group_name_H-M   'P 1'
#
loop_
_entity.id
_entity.type
_entity.pdbx_description
1 polymer ?
#
loop_
_entity_poly.entity_id
_entity_poly.type
_entity_poly.pdbx_seq_one_letter_code
_entity_poly.pdbx_strand_id
1 'polypeptide(L)'
;MANNEDDKSEGSVEMEKQDDSPETGETEKILIIDPDSEELDFNHSRLTKLENLEPLTEIRRLCFTWNLIKKIENLDTLSTLVELELRDNQITVIENLDALVNLELLDLSFNRIKKIEGLDNLLNLRKLFLSSNKIVYIENLSHLKNLTTLELGDNKIREIVNLEDLTNLTSLFLGKNKISKIQNLESLKNLQLLSLQSNRITTIENLEELTKLDQLYLSENGITCIEGLENCSNLTTLDLANNKIKKIQNIEHLQNLEEFWMNNNEIEDWIFEKRIEEIELAGAHELYVTSSSAFVVGHFIYKMEEKASLKELDQWIEQLNDCKQLTESQVKTLCDKAKEILAKESNVQEVKCPVTVCGDVHGQFHDLMELFRIGGKSPDTNYLFMGDYVDRGYYSVETVTLLVALKVRYRERITILRGNHESRQITQVYGFYDECLRKYGNANVWKFFTDLFDYLPLTALVDGQIFCLHGGLSPSIDTLDHIRALDRLQEVPHEGPMCDLLWSDPDDRGGWGISPRGAGYTFGQDISETFNHSNGLTLVSRAHQLVMEGYNWCHDRNVVTIFSAPNYCYRCGNQAAIMELDDALKYSFLQFDPAPRRGSSCQGVLRMTSSYSSDLLYLSPSNVIILCQR
;
A
#
# COMPACT_ATOMS: atom_id res chain seq x y z
N MET A 1 52.52 9.49 37.26
CA MET A 1 51.30 9.34 38.07
C MET A 1 50.35 10.46 37.67
N ALA A 2 49.06 10.16 37.56
CA ALA A 2 47.87 10.98 37.81
C ALA A 2 47.88 12.51 37.54
N ASN A 3 46.80 13.14 37.04
CA ASN A 3 45.63 12.74 36.22
C ASN A 3 44.76 14.01 36.02
N ASN A 4 43.81 14.03 35.05
CA ASN A 4 42.58 14.85 35.06
C ASN A 4 42.76 16.41 34.97
N GLU A 5 41.79 17.30 34.72
CA GLU A 5 40.40 17.31 34.14
C GLU A 5 40.07 18.80 33.84
N ASP A 6 39.34 19.23 32.80
CA ASP A 6 39.19 18.63 31.46
C ASP A 6 39.16 19.74 30.36
N ASP A 7 38.22 20.00 29.43
CA ASP A 7 36.89 19.50 29.02
C ASP A 7 36.65 19.78 27.50
N LYS A 8 35.79 18.98 26.85
CA LYS A 8 35.15 19.24 25.53
C LYS A 8 33.99 18.24 25.27
N SER A 9 32.78 18.71 24.97
CA SER A 9 31.66 17.85 24.56
C SER A 9 30.85 18.37 23.36
N GLU A 10 30.79 17.60 22.28
CA GLU A 10 29.67 17.54 21.33
C GLU A 10 29.33 16.06 21.12
N GLY A 11 28.05 15.68 21.27
CA GLY A 11 27.63 14.28 21.33
C GLY A 11 26.97 13.79 20.04
N SER A 12 27.50 12.71 19.48
CA SER A 12 26.82 11.88 18.48
C SER A 12 25.86 10.90 19.18
N VAL A 13 24.60 10.84 18.74
CA VAL A 13 23.62 9.89 19.29
C VAL A 13 23.92 8.47 18.81
N GLU A 14 23.86 7.51 19.73
CA GLU A 14 24.11 6.08 19.46
C GLU A 14 22.89 5.41 18.81
N MET A 15 23.12 4.39 17.98
CA MET A 15 22.15 3.32 17.72
C MET A 15 22.62 2.05 18.44
N GLU A 16 21.67 1.31 19.00
CA GLU A 16 21.96 0.23 19.93
C GLU A 16 22.64 -0.98 19.26
N LYS A 17 23.50 -1.66 20.03
CA LYS A 17 24.20 -2.88 19.57
C LYS A 17 23.28 -4.08 19.71
N GLN A 18 23.10 -4.83 18.62
CA GLN A 18 22.66 -6.23 18.75
C GLN A 18 23.80 -7.12 19.27
N ASP A 19 23.41 -8.24 19.88
CA ASP A 19 24.28 -9.06 20.73
C ASP A 19 25.10 -10.06 19.89
N ASP A 20 26.36 -9.69 19.63
CA ASP A 20 27.24 -10.37 18.67
C ASP A 20 27.89 -11.62 19.27
N SER A 21 27.07 -12.65 19.50
CA SER A 21 27.56 -13.97 19.93
C SER A 21 28.28 -14.68 18.76
N PRO A 22 29.48 -15.26 18.96
CA PRO A 22 30.30 -15.74 17.86
C PRO A 22 29.79 -17.07 17.28
N GLU A 23 28.90 -16.99 16.27
CA GLU A 23 28.53 -18.16 15.47
C GLU A 23 29.74 -18.72 14.72
N THR A 24 30.10 -19.97 15.03
CA THR A 24 31.08 -20.76 14.27
C THR A 24 30.47 -21.27 12.98
N GLY A 25 30.14 -20.35 12.06
CA GLY A 25 29.56 -20.68 10.76
C GLY A 25 30.55 -21.45 9.88
N GLU A 26 30.26 -22.73 9.64
CA GLU A 26 31.00 -23.55 8.69
C GLU A 26 30.86 -22.99 7.26
N THR A 27 31.87 -23.19 6.42
CA THR A 27 31.78 -22.86 5.00
C THR A 27 31.14 -24.00 4.24
N GLU A 28 30.03 -23.75 3.54
CA GLU A 28 29.41 -24.75 2.69
C GLU A 28 30.31 -25.15 1.51
N LYS A 29 29.94 -26.23 0.85
CA LYS A 29 30.57 -26.71 -0.38
C LYS A 29 29.51 -26.91 -1.45
N ILE A 30 29.90 -26.67 -2.69
CA ILE A 30 29.07 -26.98 -3.86
C ILE A 30 28.92 -28.51 -3.95
N LEU A 31 27.70 -28.99 -3.68
CA LEU A 31 27.29 -30.39 -3.79
C LEU A 31 26.35 -30.51 -4.99
N ILE A 32 26.87 -30.98 -6.12
CA ILE A 32 26.08 -31.15 -7.34
C ILE A 32 25.31 -32.47 -7.28
N ILE A 33 24.00 -32.38 -7.49
CA ILE A 33 23.06 -33.50 -7.39
C ILE A 33 22.68 -34.03 -8.79
N ASP A 34 22.57 -33.15 -9.79
CA ASP A 34 22.11 -33.47 -11.14
C ASP A 34 22.96 -32.77 -12.23
N PRO A 35 23.76 -33.53 -13.01
CA PRO A 35 24.55 -33.00 -14.14
C PRO A 35 23.71 -32.40 -15.28
N ASP A 36 22.45 -32.85 -15.44
CA ASP A 36 21.58 -32.44 -16.55
C ASP A 36 20.86 -31.10 -16.26
N SER A 37 21.28 -30.37 -15.22
CA SER A 37 20.69 -29.09 -14.78
C SER A 37 21.01 -27.94 -15.75
N GLU A 38 19.98 -27.31 -16.32
CA GLU A 38 20.12 -26.07 -17.11
C GLU A 38 20.31 -24.81 -16.23
N GLU A 39 19.98 -24.84 -14.93
CA GLU A 39 20.00 -23.68 -14.04
C GLU A 39 20.29 -24.10 -12.59
N LEU A 40 21.23 -23.41 -11.91
CA LEU A 40 21.52 -23.61 -10.49
C LEU A 40 21.77 -22.28 -9.76
N ASP A 41 21.28 -22.22 -8.52
CA ASP A 41 21.39 -21.07 -7.62
C ASP A 41 22.10 -21.51 -6.31
N PHE A 42 23.15 -20.78 -5.95
CA PHE A 42 23.94 -20.92 -4.72
C PHE A 42 24.00 -19.60 -3.92
N ASN A 43 22.98 -18.76 -4.04
CA ASN A 43 22.86 -17.47 -3.35
C ASN A 43 22.93 -17.64 -1.82
N HIS A 44 23.67 -16.75 -1.16
CA HIS A 44 23.89 -16.73 0.30
C HIS A 44 24.58 -17.96 0.94
N SER A 45 25.03 -18.98 0.19
CA SER A 45 25.71 -20.19 0.70
C SER A 45 27.10 -19.98 1.34
N ARG A 46 27.57 -18.74 1.52
CA ARG A 46 28.87 -18.38 2.15
C ARG A 46 30.09 -19.06 1.48
N LEU A 47 29.95 -19.51 0.23
CA LEU A 47 30.97 -20.23 -0.53
C LEU A 47 32.24 -19.40 -0.68
N THR A 48 33.41 -20.01 -0.54
CA THR A 48 34.71 -19.31 -0.65
C THR A 48 35.41 -19.55 -1.99
N LYS A 49 34.87 -20.44 -2.82
CA LYS A 49 35.40 -20.88 -4.11
C LYS A 49 34.28 -21.36 -5.03
N LEU A 50 34.62 -21.46 -6.31
CA LEU A 50 33.94 -22.27 -7.30
C LEU A 50 34.67 -23.63 -7.38
N GLU A 51 34.04 -24.73 -7.00
CA GLU A 51 34.61 -26.09 -7.06
C GLU A 51 33.53 -27.13 -7.39
N ASN A 52 33.92 -28.28 -7.95
CA ASN A 52 33.04 -29.40 -8.35
C ASN A 52 32.05 -29.09 -9.50
N LEU A 53 32.24 -28.01 -10.26
CA LEU A 53 31.34 -27.57 -11.34
C LEU A 53 31.49 -28.36 -12.65
N GLU A 54 32.57 -29.12 -12.80
CA GLU A 54 32.94 -29.83 -14.03
C GLU A 54 31.88 -30.82 -14.60
N PRO A 55 30.94 -31.41 -13.82
CA PRO A 55 29.86 -32.23 -14.36
C PRO A 55 28.77 -31.47 -15.13
N LEU A 56 28.66 -30.15 -15.00
CA LEU A 56 27.53 -29.34 -15.46
C LEU A 56 27.60 -29.04 -16.98
N THR A 57 27.43 -30.04 -17.85
CA THR A 57 27.60 -29.82 -19.30
C THR A 57 26.47 -29.05 -19.98
N GLU A 58 25.24 -29.11 -19.44
CA GLU A 58 24.06 -28.47 -20.05
C GLU A 58 23.68 -27.11 -19.42
N ILE A 59 24.47 -26.62 -18.45
CA ILE A 59 24.17 -25.45 -17.65
C ILE A 59 24.09 -24.15 -18.47
N ARG A 60 23.03 -23.37 -18.25
CA ARG A 60 22.76 -22.08 -18.90
C ARG A 60 22.81 -20.90 -17.96
N ARG A 61 22.39 -21.07 -16.71
CA ARG A 61 22.43 -20.05 -15.66
C ARG A 61 23.15 -20.54 -14.41
N LEU A 62 24.05 -19.71 -13.88
CA LEU A 62 24.70 -19.94 -12.58
C LEU A 62 24.65 -18.67 -11.72
N CYS A 63 23.97 -18.78 -10.58
CA CYS A 63 23.85 -17.72 -9.60
C CYS A 63 24.70 -18.01 -8.35
N PHE A 64 25.60 -17.09 -7.98
CA PHE A 64 26.54 -17.20 -6.87
C PHE A 64 26.56 -15.92 -6.02
N THR A 65 25.48 -15.15 -5.97
CA THR A 65 25.48 -13.84 -5.28
C THR A 65 25.55 -13.99 -3.75
N TRP A 66 26.01 -12.95 -3.06
CA TRP A 66 26.14 -12.93 -1.59
C TRP A 66 27.02 -14.06 -1.02
N ASN A 67 28.15 -14.32 -1.67
CA ASN A 67 29.12 -15.33 -1.27
C ASN A 67 30.48 -14.70 -0.86
N LEU A 68 31.47 -15.54 -0.58
CA LEU A 68 32.80 -15.16 -0.10
C LEU A 68 33.91 -15.49 -1.12
N ILE A 69 33.54 -15.69 -2.40
CA ILE A 69 34.41 -16.14 -3.49
C ILE A 69 35.43 -15.05 -3.82
N LYS A 70 36.71 -15.44 -3.95
CA LYS A 70 37.84 -14.49 -4.14
C LYS A 70 38.46 -14.52 -5.53
N LYS A 71 38.14 -15.55 -6.33
CA LYS A 71 38.72 -15.83 -7.63
C LYS A 71 37.70 -16.56 -8.50
N ILE A 72 37.71 -16.24 -9.79
CA ILE A 72 36.97 -16.97 -10.81
C ILE A 72 37.85 -18.16 -11.23
N GLU A 73 37.34 -19.38 -11.11
CA GLU A 73 38.05 -20.63 -11.46
C GLU A 73 37.09 -21.79 -11.68
N ASN A 74 37.56 -22.85 -12.35
CA ASN A 74 36.83 -24.09 -12.61
C ASN A 74 35.51 -23.89 -13.39
N LEU A 75 35.51 -22.95 -14.35
CA LEU A 75 34.41 -22.67 -15.29
C LEU A 75 34.74 -23.07 -16.74
N ASP A 76 35.95 -23.58 -17.00
CA ASP A 76 36.50 -23.86 -18.33
C ASP A 76 35.77 -24.96 -19.13
N THR A 77 34.96 -25.77 -18.45
CA THR A 77 34.09 -26.79 -19.04
C THR A 77 32.72 -26.26 -19.46
N LEU A 78 32.28 -25.12 -18.91
CA LEU A 78 30.89 -24.65 -18.92
C LEU A 78 30.53 -23.83 -20.18
N SER A 79 30.97 -24.30 -21.34
CA SER A 79 30.82 -23.58 -22.63
C SER A 79 29.36 -23.32 -23.05
N THR A 80 28.39 -23.98 -22.44
CA THR A 80 26.93 -23.83 -22.60
C THR A 80 26.34 -22.63 -21.86
N LEU A 81 27.08 -22.04 -20.91
CA LEU A 81 26.60 -20.99 -20.02
C LEU A 81 26.25 -19.70 -20.77
N VAL A 82 25.10 -19.12 -20.41
CA VAL A 82 24.51 -17.91 -21.00
C VAL A 82 24.49 -16.75 -19.98
N GLU A 83 24.27 -17.05 -18.69
CA GLU A 83 24.17 -16.04 -17.63
C GLU A 83 24.99 -16.47 -16.41
N LEU A 84 25.86 -15.57 -15.91
CA LEU A 84 26.73 -15.81 -14.76
C LEU A 84 26.66 -14.63 -13.79
N GLU A 85 26.18 -14.89 -12.56
CA GLU A 85 26.06 -13.89 -11.51
C GLU A 85 27.01 -14.20 -10.35
N LEU A 86 28.03 -13.35 -10.19
CA LEU A 86 29.08 -13.42 -9.16
C LEU A 86 29.07 -12.16 -8.27
N ARG A 87 27.91 -11.51 -8.18
CA ARG A 87 27.67 -10.28 -7.41
C ARG A 87 27.90 -10.46 -5.90
N ASP A 88 28.20 -9.38 -5.18
CA ASP A 88 28.31 -9.35 -3.71
C ASP A 88 29.26 -10.44 -3.18
N ASN A 89 30.52 -10.35 -3.64
CA ASN A 89 31.58 -11.33 -3.42
C ASN A 89 32.93 -10.63 -3.10
N GLN A 90 34.04 -11.34 -3.23
CA GLN A 90 35.38 -10.85 -2.86
C GLN A 90 36.39 -10.86 -4.02
N ILE A 91 35.93 -11.01 -5.26
CA ILE A 91 36.74 -11.16 -6.47
C ILE A 91 37.57 -9.90 -6.73
N THR A 92 38.86 -10.06 -7.05
CA THR A 92 39.80 -8.93 -7.30
C THR A 92 40.29 -8.80 -8.73
N VAL A 93 40.11 -9.82 -9.56
CA VAL A 93 40.60 -9.93 -10.95
C VAL A 93 39.52 -10.64 -11.76
N ILE A 94 39.32 -10.22 -13.01
CA ILE A 94 38.50 -10.93 -13.98
C ILE A 94 39.43 -11.87 -14.76
N GLU A 95 39.22 -13.18 -14.64
CA GLU A 95 40.10 -14.21 -15.19
C GLU A 95 39.32 -15.51 -15.45
N ASN A 96 39.85 -16.41 -16.28
CA ASN A 96 39.33 -17.76 -16.51
C ASN A 96 37.88 -17.83 -17.08
N LEU A 97 37.49 -16.82 -17.86
CA LEU A 97 36.17 -16.77 -18.55
C LEU A 97 36.25 -17.20 -20.03
N ASP A 98 37.43 -17.51 -20.57
CA ASP A 98 37.68 -17.69 -22.02
C ASP A 98 36.84 -18.76 -22.71
N ALA A 99 36.37 -19.78 -21.98
CA ALA A 99 35.53 -20.85 -22.51
C ALA A 99 34.05 -20.46 -22.66
N LEU A 100 33.61 -19.39 -21.98
CA LEU A 100 32.19 -18.99 -21.86
C LEU A 100 31.72 -18.17 -23.06
N VAL A 101 32.04 -18.62 -24.28
CA VAL A 101 31.81 -17.89 -25.53
C VAL A 101 30.33 -17.60 -25.83
N ASN A 102 29.40 -18.29 -25.17
CA ASN A 102 27.95 -18.12 -25.30
C ASN A 102 27.34 -17.16 -24.26
N LEU A 103 28.16 -16.57 -23.37
CA LEU A 103 27.68 -15.73 -22.28
C LEU A 103 27.05 -14.42 -22.80
N GLU A 104 25.78 -14.18 -22.48
CA GLU A 104 25.03 -12.96 -22.77
C GLU A 104 24.89 -12.02 -21.55
N LEU A 105 24.98 -12.55 -20.33
CA LEU A 105 24.93 -11.78 -19.07
C LEU A 105 26.09 -12.13 -18.13
N LEU A 106 26.78 -11.11 -17.63
CA LEU A 106 27.80 -11.22 -16.58
C LEU A 106 27.58 -10.15 -15.50
N ASP A 107 27.27 -10.56 -14.26
CA ASP A 107 27.27 -9.69 -13.09
C ASP A 107 28.49 -9.97 -12.19
N LEU A 108 29.34 -8.97 -12.03
CA LEU A 108 30.53 -8.92 -11.18
C LEU A 108 30.49 -7.72 -10.22
N SER A 109 29.29 -7.18 -9.96
CA SER A 109 29.07 -6.02 -9.10
C SER A 109 29.34 -6.32 -7.63
N PHE A 110 29.54 -5.30 -6.80
CA PHE A 110 29.79 -5.44 -5.36
C PHE A 110 30.97 -6.38 -5.05
N ASN A 111 32.07 -6.17 -5.77
CA ASN A 111 33.31 -6.96 -5.66
C ASN A 111 34.51 -6.04 -5.33
N ARG A 112 35.72 -6.45 -5.71
CA ARG A 112 36.98 -5.76 -5.38
C ARG A 112 37.89 -5.57 -6.60
N ILE A 113 37.32 -5.70 -7.80
CA ILE A 113 37.97 -5.62 -9.11
C ILE A 113 38.53 -4.22 -9.35
N LYS A 114 39.75 -4.13 -9.90
CA LYS A 114 40.47 -2.86 -10.14
C LYS A 114 40.61 -2.47 -11.61
N LYS A 115 40.38 -3.42 -12.51
CA LYS A 115 40.68 -3.34 -13.95
C LYS A 115 39.68 -4.22 -14.69
N ILE A 116 39.31 -3.80 -15.89
CA ILE A 116 38.53 -4.60 -16.83
C ILE A 116 39.53 -5.35 -17.71
N GLU A 117 39.45 -6.68 -17.73
CA GLU A 117 40.32 -7.60 -18.47
C GLU A 117 39.68 -8.99 -18.55
N GLY A 118 40.21 -9.89 -19.39
CA GLY A 118 39.72 -11.26 -19.48
C GLY A 118 38.32 -11.38 -20.11
N LEU A 119 37.86 -10.36 -20.83
CA LEU A 119 36.58 -10.37 -21.56
C LEU A 119 36.77 -10.60 -23.07
N ASP A 120 37.99 -10.88 -23.53
CA ASP A 120 38.39 -10.89 -24.95
C ASP A 120 37.58 -11.86 -25.83
N ASN A 121 37.14 -12.99 -25.26
CA ASN A 121 36.39 -14.04 -25.95
C ASN A 121 34.85 -13.95 -25.81
N LEU A 122 34.32 -13.03 -24.98
CA LEU A 122 32.90 -12.97 -24.62
C LEU A 122 32.05 -12.18 -25.65
N LEU A 123 32.20 -12.50 -26.93
CA LEU A 123 31.67 -11.69 -28.03
C LEU A 123 30.14 -11.58 -28.09
N ASN A 124 29.40 -12.47 -27.41
CA ASN A 124 27.94 -12.46 -27.35
C ASN A 124 27.36 -11.60 -26.20
N LEU A 125 28.22 -11.06 -25.33
CA LEU A 125 27.80 -10.37 -24.10
C LEU A 125 26.89 -9.16 -24.40
N ARG A 126 25.68 -9.16 -23.82
CA ARG A 126 24.66 -8.12 -23.95
C ARG A 126 24.54 -7.24 -22.72
N LYS A 127 24.81 -7.79 -21.53
CA LYS A 127 24.70 -7.13 -20.23
C LYS A 127 25.97 -7.38 -19.42
N LEU A 128 26.62 -6.30 -19.01
CA LEU A 128 27.81 -6.36 -18.15
C LEU A 128 27.62 -5.44 -16.95
N PHE A 129 27.59 -6.03 -15.75
CA PHE A 129 27.43 -5.30 -14.49
C PHE A 129 28.74 -5.40 -13.68
N LEU A 130 29.30 -4.25 -13.34
CA LEU A 130 30.61 -4.07 -12.71
C LEU A 130 30.57 -2.99 -11.61
N SER A 131 29.39 -2.69 -11.06
CA SER A 131 29.23 -1.60 -10.09
C SER A 131 29.80 -1.94 -8.71
N SER A 132 29.93 -0.94 -7.83
CA SER A 132 30.41 -1.12 -6.44
C SER A 132 31.76 -1.85 -6.38
N ASN A 133 32.72 -1.36 -7.16
CA ASN A 133 34.02 -1.99 -7.39
C ASN A 133 35.16 -0.96 -7.20
N LYS A 134 36.34 -1.19 -7.78
CA LYS A 134 37.55 -0.36 -7.59
C LYS A 134 38.21 0.02 -8.93
N ILE A 135 37.46 -0.07 -10.03
CA ILE A 135 37.89 0.18 -11.41
C ILE A 135 38.25 1.66 -11.58
N VAL A 136 39.38 1.94 -12.23
CA VAL A 136 39.91 3.30 -12.44
C VAL A 136 39.80 3.77 -13.90
N TYR A 137 39.78 2.84 -14.85
CA TYR A 137 39.75 3.11 -16.28
C TYR A 137 38.72 2.20 -16.95
N ILE A 138 38.08 2.72 -18.00
CA ILE A 138 37.27 1.92 -18.93
C ILE A 138 38.25 1.41 -19.99
N GLU A 139 38.39 0.09 -20.10
CA GLU A 139 39.33 -0.59 -21.00
C GLU A 139 38.81 -2.01 -21.30
N ASN A 140 39.36 -2.69 -22.32
CA ASN A 140 38.95 -4.06 -22.72
C ASN A 140 37.43 -4.24 -22.97
N LEU A 141 36.74 -3.22 -23.52
CA LEU A 141 35.31 -3.30 -23.89
C LEU A 141 35.04 -3.13 -25.40
N SER A 142 35.89 -2.47 -26.18
CA SER A 142 35.55 -2.03 -27.56
C SER A 142 35.26 -3.16 -28.56
N HIS A 143 35.65 -4.40 -28.26
CA HIS A 143 35.29 -5.58 -29.05
C HIS A 143 33.90 -6.15 -28.72
N LEU A 144 33.30 -5.80 -27.58
CA LEU A 144 32.02 -6.32 -27.08
C LEU A 144 30.81 -5.62 -27.72
N LYS A 145 30.77 -5.59 -29.05
CA LYS A 145 29.81 -4.78 -29.83
C LYS A 145 28.34 -5.20 -29.71
N ASN A 146 28.05 -6.31 -29.01
CA ASN A 146 26.70 -6.76 -28.69
C ASN A 146 26.16 -6.19 -27.36
N LEU A 147 26.96 -5.43 -26.60
CA LEU A 147 26.52 -4.81 -25.34
C LEU A 147 25.35 -3.84 -25.57
N THR A 148 24.29 -4.06 -24.78
CA THR A 148 23.06 -3.26 -24.70
C THR A 148 22.93 -2.54 -23.36
N THR A 149 23.52 -3.10 -22.30
CA THR A 149 23.55 -2.55 -20.93
C THR A 149 24.96 -2.64 -20.36
N LEU A 150 25.46 -1.54 -19.78
CA LEU A 150 26.76 -1.47 -19.10
C LEU A 150 26.63 -0.71 -17.78
N GLU A 151 26.87 -1.38 -16.66
CA GLU A 151 26.83 -0.78 -15.32
C GLU A 151 28.23 -0.68 -14.71
N LEU A 152 28.72 0.55 -14.52
CA LEU A 152 30.04 0.89 -13.98
C LEU A 152 29.91 1.84 -12.77
N GLY A 153 28.76 1.85 -12.10
CA GLY A 153 28.47 2.71 -10.95
C GLY A 153 29.36 2.41 -9.73
N ASP A 154 29.47 3.37 -8.79
CA ASP A 154 30.29 3.26 -7.56
C ASP A 154 31.68 2.67 -7.77
N ASN A 155 32.49 3.42 -8.53
CA ASN A 155 33.84 3.03 -8.94
C ASN A 155 34.80 4.24 -8.78
N LYS A 156 35.91 4.27 -9.52
CA LYS A 156 36.96 5.29 -9.41
C LYS A 156 37.32 5.91 -10.76
N ILE A 157 36.45 5.74 -11.76
CA ILE A 157 36.60 6.24 -13.12
C ILE A 157 36.60 7.76 -13.12
N ARG A 158 37.44 8.37 -13.96
CA ARG A 158 37.62 9.83 -14.06
C ARG A 158 37.22 10.42 -15.41
N GLU A 159 37.25 9.60 -16.45
CA GLU A 159 37.10 10.01 -17.85
C GLU A 159 36.33 8.91 -18.57
N ILE A 160 35.40 9.30 -19.45
CA ILE A 160 34.68 8.40 -20.33
C ILE A 160 35.56 8.21 -21.58
N VAL A 161 35.93 6.96 -21.88
CA VAL A 161 36.85 6.55 -22.96
C VAL A 161 36.58 5.09 -23.34
N ASN A 162 36.99 4.66 -24.54
CA ASN A 162 36.90 3.27 -25.02
C ASN A 162 35.47 2.70 -25.06
N LEU A 163 34.46 3.56 -25.22
CA LEU A 163 33.05 3.20 -25.41
C LEU A 163 32.57 3.42 -26.85
N GLU A 164 33.33 4.16 -27.66
CA GLU A 164 32.94 4.68 -28.97
C GLU A 164 32.52 3.61 -30.01
N ASP A 165 32.97 2.36 -29.84
CA ASP A 165 32.59 1.20 -30.65
C ASP A 165 31.25 0.53 -30.24
N LEU A 166 30.75 0.80 -29.03
CA LEU A 166 29.59 0.13 -28.42
C LEU A 166 28.23 0.68 -28.92
N THR A 167 28.11 0.86 -30.23
CA THR A 167 26.97 1.54 -30.89
C THR A 167 25.60 0.88 -30.67
N ASN A 168 25.52 -0.32 -30.10
CA ASN A 168 24.27 -0.99 -29.70
C ASN A 168 23.84 -0.70 -28.24
N LEU A 169 24.61 0.08 -27.47
CA LEU A 169 24.33 0.36 -26.07
C LEU A 169 23.03 1.19 -25.92
N THR A 170 22.15 0.75 -25.05
CA THR A 170 20.84 1.37 -24.74
C THR A 170 20.80 1.95 -23.32
N SER A 171 21.53 1.36 -22.38
CA SER A 171 21.60 1.79 -20.98
C SER A 171 23.06 1.85 -20.50
N LEU A 172 23.48 3.01 -20.00
CA LEU A 172 24.83 3.26 -19.48
C LEU A 172 24.76 3.90 -18.09
N PHE A 173 25.30 3.20 -17.09
CA PHE A 173 25.35 3.69 -15.71
C PHE A 173 26.78 3.94 -15.26
N LEU A 174 27.10 5.18 -14.95
CA LEU A 174 28.41 5.70 -14.55
C LEU A 174 28.35 6.52 -13.25
N GLY A 175 27.23 6.47 -12.53
CA GLY A 175 27.04 7.20 -11.27
C GLY A 175 28.04 6.83 -10.17
N LYS A 176 28.21 7.69 -9.15
CA LYS A 176 29.16 7.52 -8.03
C LYS A 176 30.61 7.27 -8.48
N ASN A 177 31.06 8.03 -9.47
CA ASN A 177 32.44 7.99 -9.97
C ASN A 177 33.14 9.34 -9.69
N LYS A 178 34.15 9.69 -10.49
CA LYS A 178 34.95 10.91 -10.37
C LYS A 178 35.04 11.64 -11.73
N ILE A 179 34.06 11.39 -12.59
CA ILE A 179 33.97 11.92 -13.95
C ILE A 179 33.68 13.41 -13.89
N SER A 180 34.49 14.21 -14.59
CA SER A 180 34.37 15.69 -14.62
C SER A 180 33.83 16.26 -15.93
N LYS A 181 33.68 15.43 -16.97
CA LYS A 181 33.22 15.81 -18.31
C LYS A 181 32.37 14.69 -18.92
N ILE A 182 31.38 15.09 -19.71
CA ILE A 182 30.67 14.21 -20.64
C ILE A 182 31.42 14.29 -21.97
N GLN A 183 31.83 13.15 -22.53
CA GLN A 183 32.70 13.06 -23.71
C GLN A 183 32.69 11.63 -24.27
N ASN A 184 32.99 11.46 -25.57
CA ASN A 184 33.14 10.14 -26.21
C ASN A 184 31.86 9.27 -26.15
N LEU A 185 30.69 9.93 -26.20
CA LEU A 185 29.36 9.29 -26.26
C LEU A 185 28.66 9.49 -27.62
N GLU A 186 29.25 10.29 -28.52
CA GLU A 186 28.60 10.84 -29.73
C GLU A 186 28.26 9.77 -30.77
N SER A 187 28.85 8.58 -30.67
CA SER A 187 28.54 7.40 -31.50
C SER A 187 27.41 6.53 -30.93
N LEU A 188 27.01 6.70 -29.66
CA LEU A 188 26.05 5.84 -28.95
C LEU A 188 24.60 6.20 -29.27
N LYS A 189 24.26 6.35 -30.55
CA LYS A 189 22.95 6.86 -31.03
C LYS A 189 21.75 5.93 -30.78
N ASN A 190 21.96 4.85 -30.03
CA ASN A 190 20.93 3.95 -29.51
C ASN A 190 20.69 4.11 -28.00
N LEU A 191 21.45 4.99 -27.31
CA LEU A 191 21.32 5.19 -25.87
C LEU A 191 19.97 5.83 -25.52
N GLN A 192 19.29 5.21 -24.56
CA GLN A 192 17.99 5.61 -24.01
C GLN A 192 18.15 6.05 -22.55
N LEU A 193 18.96 5.34 -21.76
CA LEU A 193 19.25 5.69 -20.37
C LEU A 193 20.73 6.04 -20.20
N LEU A 194 20.99 7.24 -19.65
CA LEU A 194 22.31 7.68 -19.22
C LEU A 194 22.29 8.10 -17.73
N SER A 195 23.03 7.37 -16.90
CA SER A 195 23.18 7.62 -15.47
C SER A 195 24.60 8.12 -15.17
N LEU A 196 24.71 9.33 -14.61
CA LEU A 196 25.94 10.06 -14.32
C LEU A 196 25.91 10.76 -12.95
N GLN A 197 24.94 10.45 -12.09
CA GLN A 197 24.76 11.05 -10.77
C GLN A 197 25.97 10.86 -9.82
N SER A 198 26.13 11.70 -8.81
CA SER A 198 27.22 11.63 -7.81
C SER A 198 28.63 11.66 -8.45
N ASN A 199 28.87 12.60 -9.37
CA ASN A 199 30.13 12.75 -10.10
C ASN A 199 30.75 14.16 -9.86
N ARG A 200 31.40 14.76 -10.86
CA ARG A 200 32.11 16.05 -10.79
C ARG A 200 31.87 16.91 -12.03
N ILE A 201 30.79 16.63 -12.77
CA ILE A 201 30.43 17.29 -14.02
C ILE A 201 29.96 18.72 -13.70
N THR A 202 30.37 19.72 -14.48
CA THR A 202 29.99 21.14 -14.26
C THR A 202 29.20 21.76 -15.42
N THR A 203 29.13 21.05 -16.53
CA THR A 203 28.56 21.46 -17.82
C THR A 203 27.91 20.24 -18.45
N ILE A 204 26.75 20.43 -19.09
CA ILE A 204 26.12 19.41 -19.91
C ILE A 204 26.60 19.65 -21.34
N GLU A 205 27.37 18.73 -21.90
CA GLU A 205 28.07 18.85 -23.19
C GLU A 205 28.08 17.48 -23.90
N ASN A 206 28.19 17.45 -25.23
CA ASN A 206 28.41 16.22 -26.02
C ASN A 206 27.27 15.17 -25.93
N LEU A 207 26.01 15.63 -25.80
CA LEU A 207 24.79 14.82 -25.83
C LEU A 207 23.95 15.04 -27.10
N GLU A 208 24.36 15.94 -27.99
CA GLU A 208 23.55 16.47 -29.10
C GLU A 208 23.20 15.39 -30.16
N GLU A 209 23.98 14.32 -30.24
CA GLU A 209 23.75 13.17 -31.12
C GLU A 209 22.87 12.07 -30.48
N LEU A 210 22.61 12.15 -29.16
CA LEU A 210 21.83 11.17 -28.39
C LEU A 210 20.33 11.41 -28.50
N THR A 211 19.84 11.53 -29.74
CA THR A 211 18.44 11.83 -30.07
C THR A 211 17.41 10.80 -29.56
N LYS A 212 17.83 9.63 -29.09
CA LYS A 212 16.97 8.61 -28.47
C LYS A 212 16.96 8.63 -26.93
N LEU A 213 17.68 9.57 -26.30
CA LEU A 213 17.78 9.64 -24.86
C LEU A 213 16.40 9.94 -24.24
N ASP A 214 16.01 9.06 -23.33
CA ASP A 214 14.71 8.96 -22.66
C ASP A 214 14.86 9.27 -21.17
N GLN A 215 15.95 8.82 -20.54
CA GLN A 215 16.24 9.07 -19.13
C GLN A 215 17.68 9.56 -18.93
N LEU A 216 17.84 10.69 -18.26
CA LEU A 216 19.12 11.34 -17.98
C LEU A 216 19.25 11.70 -16.49
N TYR A 217 20.09 10.97 -15.78
CA TYR A 217 20.35 11.19 -14.34
C TYR A 217 21.71 11.86 -14.14
N LEU A 218 21.70 13.11 -13.67
CA LEU A 218 22.85 14.00 -13.50
C LEU A 218 22.92 14.62 -12.09
N SER A 219 22.18 14.08 -11.12
CA SER A 219 22.18 14.60 -9.75
C SER A 219 23.53 14.55 -9.04
N GLU A 220 23.69 15.29 -7.95
CA GLU A 220 24.91 15.33 -7.12
C GLU A 220 26.18 15.62 -7.94
N ASN A 221 26.09 16.65 -8.79
CA ASN A 221 27.18 17.14 -9.62
C ASN A 221 27.44 18.64 -9.32
N GLY A 222 28.20 19.32 -10.17
CA GLY A 222 28.51 20.75 -10.06
C GLY A 222 27.90 21.60 -11.17
N ILE A 223 26.84 21.14 -11.85
CA ILE A 223 26.26 21.77 -13.04
C ILE A 223 25.68 23.14 -12.69
N THR A 224 25.97 24.17 -13.51
CA THR A 224 25.61 25.57 -13.22
C THR A 224 24.49 26.15 -14.09
N CYS A 225 24.18 25.50 -15.21
CA CYS A 225 23.17 25.89 -16.18
C CYS A 225 22.62 24.66 -16.92
N ILE A 226 21.44 24.80 -17.53
CA ILE A 226 20.85 23.80 -18.43
C ILE A 226 21.19 24.23 -19.87
N GLU A 227 21.94 23.38 -20.56
CA GLU A 227 22.48 23.54 -21.92
C GLU A 227 22.80 22.14 -22.51
N GLY A 228 23.05 22.03 -23.82
CA GLY A 228 23.48 20.76 -24.43
C GLY A 228 22.39 19.68 -24.53
N LEU A 229 21.11 20.04 -24.30
CA LEU A 229 19.95 19.14 -24.37
C LEU A 229 19.04 19.43 -25.57
N GLU A 230 19.44 20.31 -26.50
CA GLU A 230 18.59 20.89 -27.56
C GLU A 230 17.97 19.82 -28.49
N ASN A 231 18.66 18.69 -28.68
CA ASN A 231 18.19 17.57 -29.50
C ASN A 231 17.52 16.44 -28.70
N CYS A 232 17.57 16.48 -27.36
CA CYS A 232 17.11 15.41 -26.46
C CYS A 232 15.59 15.41 -26.22
N SER A 233 14.80 15.73 -27.26
CA SER A 233 13.34 15.91 -27.19
C SER A 233 12.52 14.68 -26.79
N ASN A 234 13.14 13.50 -26.70
CA ASN A 234 12.51 12.25 -26.24
C ASN A 234 12.65 11.99 -24.73
N LEU A 235 13.31 12.89 -23.96
CA LEU A 235 13.46 12.72 -22.51
C LEU A 235 12.09 12.68 -21.80
N THR A 236 11.82 11.56 -21.12
CA THR A 236 10.75 11.42 -20.12
C THR A 236 11.28 11.69 -18.70
N THR A 237 12.53 11.32 -18.38
CA THR A 237 13.13 11.61 -17.06
C THR A 237 14.39 12.47 -17.20
N LEU A 238 14.41 13.62 -16.51
CA LEU A 238 15.59 14.47 -16.35
C LEU A 238 15.83 14.74 -14.86
N ASP A 239 16.93 14.21 -14.31
CA ASP A 239 17.35 14.47 -12.94
C ASP A 239 18.61 15.34 -12.87
N LEU A 240 18.46 16.53 -12.31
CA LEU A 240 19.49 17.55 -12.06
C LEU A 240 19.53 17.96 -10.57
N ALA A 241 19.04 17.12 -9.66
CA ALA A 241 19.04 17.40 -8.22
C ALA A 241 20.45 17.59 -7.64
N ASN A 242 20.59 18.32 -6.53
CA ASN A 242 21.87 18.55 -5.82
C ASN A 242 22.99 19.09 -6.75
N ASN A 243 22.66 20.09 -7.57
CA ASN A 243 23.59 20.80 -8.47
C ASN A 243 23.70 22.29 -8.09
N LYS A 244 24.21 23.14 -8.99
CA LYS A 244 24.43 24.59 -8.79
C LYS A 244 23.68 25.45 -9.80
N ILE A 245 22.59 24.95 -10.34
CA ILE A 245 21.83 25.61 -11.40
C ILE A 245 21.15 26.85 -10.84
N LYS A 246 21.38 28.01 -11.47
CA LYS A 246 20.86 29.31 -11.02
C LYS A 246 19.53 29.72 -11.67
N LYS A 247 19.22 29.16 -12.84
CA LYS A 247 18.02 29.45 -13.62
C LYS A 247 17.54 28.19 -14.34
N ILE A 248 16.24 27.93 -14.27
CA ILE A 248 15.55 27.04 -15.20
C ILE A 248 15.48 27.78 -16.55
N GLN A 249 15.88 27.12 -17.62
CA GLN A 249 15.91 27.61 -19.02
C GLN A 249 16.17 26.40 -19.93
N ASN A 250 15.96 26.53 -21.25
CA ASN A 250 16.35 25.51 -22.23
C ASN A 250 15.74 24.12 -21.97
N ILE A 251 14.45 24.10 -21.64
CA ILE A 251 13.62 22.89 -21.47
C ILE A 251 12.30 22.95 -22.28
N GLU A 252 12.01 24.06 -22.96
CA GLU A 252 10.75 24.33 -23.68
C GLU A 252 10.48 23.31 -24.82
N HIS A 253 11.52 22.64 -25.30
CA HIS A 253 11.47 21.61 -26.35
C HIS A 253 11.34 20.18 -25.80
N LEU A 254 11.44 19.96 -24.49
CA LEU A 254 11.36 18.65 -23.84
C LEU A 254 9.90 18.22 -23.59
N GLN A 255 9.06 18.29 -24.63
CA GLN A 255 7.59 18.17 -24.51
C GLN A 255 7.07 16.80 -24.03
N ASN A 256 7.94 15.78 -23.98
CA ASN A 256 7.63 14.43 -23.49
C ASN A 256 8.07 14.21 -22.04
N LEU A 257 8.54 15.24 -21.34
CA LEU A 257 9.07 15.09 -19.98
C LEU A 257 7.94 14.66 -19.04
N GLU A 258 8.13 13.55 -18.34
CA GLU A 258 7.24 13.01 -17.31
C GLU A 258 7.80 13.31 -15.91
N GLU A 259 9.11 13.20 -15.70
CA GLU A 259 9.80 13.49 -14.43
C GLU A 259 10.90 14.55 -14.59
N PHE A 260 10.85 15.61 -13.79
CA PHE A 260 11.90 16.63 -13.73
C PHE A 260 12.39 16.90 -12.31
N TRP A 261 13.59 16.42 -11.98
CA TRP A 261 14.20 16.58 -10.66
C TRP A 261 15.21 17.73 -10.65
N MET A 262 15.05 18.69 -9.74
CA MET A 262 15.79 19.96 -9.72
C MET A 262 16.08 20.46 -8.29
N ASN A 263 15.82 19.63 -7.27
CA ASN A 263 15.93 19.99 -5.86
C ASN A 263 17.37 20.29 -5.44
N ASN A 264 17.54 21.12 -4.42
CA ASN A 264 18.83 21.53 -3.85
C ASN A 264 19.77 22.17 -4.89
N ASN A 265 19.25 23.13 -5.68
CA ASN A 265 20.00 23.95 -6.63
C ASN A 265 20.08 25.43 -6.19
N GLU A 266 20.99 26.20 -6.79
CA GLU A 266 21.25 27.63 -6.47
C GLU A 266 20.27 28.61 -7.16
N ILE A 267 18.98 28.27 -7.29
CA ILE A 267 18.01 29.06 -8.09
C ILE A 267 17.81 30.48 -7.51
N GLU A 268 18.14 31.51 -8.31
CA GLU A 268 18.21 32.91 -7.83
C GLU A 268 16.92 33.72 -8.04
N ASP A 269 16.00 33.28 -8.90
CA ASP A 269 14.90 34.10 -9.43
C ASP A 269 13.55 33.33 -9.46
N TRP A 270 12.77 33.50 -8.39
CA TRP A 270 11.59 32.68 -8.04
C TRP A 270 10.26 33.47 -8.18
N ILE A 271 10.06 34.13 -9.35
CA ILE A 271 8.81 34.83 -9.67
C ILE A 271 7.70 33.79 -9.96
N PHE A 272 6.93 33.51 -8.92
CA PHE A 272 6.01 32.38 -8.78
C PHE A 272 4.93 32.28 -9.88
N GLU A 273 4.43 33.41 -10.38
CA GLU A 273 3.26 33.46 -11.25
C GLU A 273 3.58 33.34 -12.76
N LYS A 274 4.84 33.51 -13.17
CA LYS A 274 5.18 33.66 -14.60
C LYS A 274 6.01 32.52 -15.20
N ARG A 275 6.61 31.68 -14.36
CA ARG A 275 7.52 30.59 -14.78
C ARG A 275 6.91 29.20 -14.67
N ILE A 276 5.70 29.09 -14.12
CA ILE A 276 4.90 27.86 -14.18
C ILE A 276 4.33 27.70 -15.59
N GLU A 277 3.86 28.76 -16.25
CA GLU A 277 3.48 28.73 -17.68
C GLU A 277 4.63 28.19 -18.57
N GLU A 278 5.89 28.59 -18.28
CA GLU A 278 7.10 28.11 -18.98
C GLU A 278 7.36 26.59 -18.79
N ILE A 279 6.85 25.98 -17.71
CA ILE A 279 7.05 24.56 -17.38
C ILE A 279 5.83 23.71 -17.77
N GLU A 280 4.60 24.23 -17.64
CA GLU A 280 3.38 23.60 -18.16
C GLU A 280 3.45 23.42 -19.69
N LEU A 281 4.16 24.32 -20.41
CA LEU A 281 4.49 24.17 -21.82
C LEU A 281 5.43 23.00 -22.16
N ALA A 282 6.15 22.46 -21.16
CA ALA A 282 7.13 21.38 -21.32
C ALA A 282 6.60 19.99 -20.89
N GLY A 283 5.30 19.84 -20.61
CA GLY A 283 4.66 18.55 -20.37
C GLY A 283 4.87 17.91 -18.99
N ALA A 284 5.99 18.22 -18.31
CA ALA A 284 6.43 17.69 -17.01
C ALA A 284 5.29 17.26 -16.07
N HIS A 285 5.14 15.94 -15.85
CA HIS A 285 4.11 15.39 -14.97
C HIS A 285 4.50 15.49 -13.48
N GLU A 286 5.77 15.23 -13.14
CA GLU A 286 6.36 15.39 -11.81
C GLU A 286 7.49 16.43 -11.81
N LEU A 287 7.53 17.29 -10.78
CA LEU A 287 8.51 18.37 -10.66
C LEU A 287 9.06 18.48 -9.22
N TYR A 288 10.31 18.10 -9.02
CA TYR A 288 10.96 18.09 -7.70
C TYR A 288 11.87 19.31 -7.53
N VAL A 289 11.33 20.46 -7.07
CA VAL A 289 12.11 21.69 -6.81
C VAL A 289 12.09 22.04 -5.32
N THR A 290 13.14 21.67 -4.59
CA THR A 290 13.48 22.29 -3.29
C THR A 290 14.44 23.46 -3.51
N SER A 291 14.26 24.53 -2.75
CA SER A 291 15.30 25.51 -2.42
C SER A 291 15.48 25.53 -0.90
N SER A 292 16.55 26.15 -0.40
CA SER A 292 16.85 26.20 1.04
C SER A 292 15.85 27.03 1.86
N SER A 293 14.93 27.75 1.23
CA SER A 293 13.73 28.32 1.86
C SER A 293 12.53 27.37 1.67
N ALA A 294 12.19 26.62 2.72
CA ALA A 294 11.09 25.66 2.68
C ALA A 294 9.73 26.33 2.38
N PHE A 295 8.87 25.65 1.60
CA PHE A 295 7.44 25.38 1.90
C PHE A 295 6.65 24.77 0.71
N VAL A 296 7.14 24.84 -0.53
CA VAL A 296 6.38 24.43 -1.74
C VAL A 296 6.32 22.91 -1.94
N VAL A 297 7.44 22.21 -1.66
CA VAL A 297 7.68 20.79 -1.99
C VAL A 297 6.59 19.84 -1.46
N GLY A 298 6.19 20.02 -0.20
CA GLY A 298 5.25 19.12 0.48
C GLY A 298 3.82 19.15 -0.06
N HIS A 299 3.49 20.05 -0.99
CA HIS A 299 2.14 20.21 -1.53
C HIS A 299 1.98 19.64 -2.96
N PHE A 300 3.07 19.22 -3.62
CA PHE A 300 3.05 18.59 -4.94
C PHE A 300 3.19 17.07 -4.86
N ILE A 301 4.25 16.56 -4.20
CA ILE A 301 4.50 15.10 -4.06
C ILE A 301 3.28 14.38 -3.49
N TYR A 302 2.67 14.94 -2.43
CA TYR A 302 1.46 14.42 -1.80
C TYR A 302 0.35 14.14 -2.82
N LYS A 303 0.14 15.03 -3.80
CA LYS A 303 -0.92 14.91 -4.81
C LYS A 303 -0.64 13.88 -5.91
N MET A 304 0.57 13.33 -5.97
CA MET A 304 0.97 12.38 -7.02
C MET A 304 1.07 10.95 -6.49
N GLU A 305 1.66 10.76 -5.31
CA GLU A 305 1.48 9.51 -4.54
C GLU A 305 -0.01 9.26 -4.25
N GLU A 306 -0.79 10.32 -3.94
CA GLU A 306 -2.24 10.24 -3.80
C GLU A 306 -2.90 9.84 -5.12
N LYS A 307 -2.61 10.48 -6.28
CA LYS A 307 -3.17 10.06 -7.58
C LYS A 307 -2.89 8.59 -7.91
N ALA A 308 -1.66 8.12 -7.72
CA ALA A 308 -1.28 6.73 -7.97
C ALA A 308 -2.00 5.77 -7.02
N SER A 309 -1.97 6.04 -5.72
CA SER A 309 -2.64 5.22 -4.70
C SER A 309 -4.17 5.22 -4.84
N LEU A 310 -4.79 6.32 -5.31
CA LEU A 310 -6.22 6.40 -5.58
C LEU A 310 -6.61 5.53 -6.78
N LYS A 311 -5.80 5.52 -7.85
CA LYS A 311 -6.01 4.67 -9.03
C LYS A 311 -5.93 3.17 -8.68
N GLU A 312 -5.00 2.80 -7.82
CA GLU A 312 -4.92 1.43 -7.28
C GLU A 312 -6.15 1.08 -6.42
N LEU A 313 -6.55 1.96 -5.51
CA LEU A 313 -7.74 1.76 -4.67
C LEU A 313 -9.03 1.64 -5.50
N ASP A 314 -9.18 2.41 -6.59
CA ASP A 314 -10.33 2.29 -7.50
C ASP A 314 -10.37 0.91 -8.18
N GLN A 315 -9.21 0.33 -8.56
CA GLN A 315 -9.13 -1.04 -9.09
C GLN A 315 -9.45 -2.09 -8.03
N TRP A 316 -9.00 -1.91 -6.78
CA TRP A 316 -9.34 -2.81 -5.66
C TRP A 316 -10.85 -2.78 -5.39
N ILE A 317 -11.48 -1.60 -5.45
CA ILE A 317 -12.93 -1.44 -5.30
C ILE A 317 -13.67 -2.12 -6.46
N GLU A 318 -13.21 -2.00 -7.71
CA GLU A 318 -13.79 -2.71 -8.86
C GLU A 318 -13.72 -4.24 -8.66
N GLN A 319 -12.55 -4.77 -8.28
CA GLN A 319 -12.36 -6.20 -7.96
C GLN A 319 -13.31 -6.68 -6.84
N LEU A 320 -13.48 -5.87 -5.79
CA LEU A 320 -14.34 -6.19 -4.65
C LEU A 320 -15.83 -6.14 -5.01
N ASN A 321 -16.29 -5.17 -5.81
CA ASN A 321 -17.66 -5.13 -6.34
C ASN A 321 -18.01 -6.41 -7.13
N ASP A 322 -17.02 -7.01 -7.80
CA ASP A 322 -17.14 -8.27 -8.52
C ASP A 322 -17.13 -9.52 -7.60
N CYS A 323 -17.21 -9.31 -6.28
CA CYS A 323 -17.20 -10.30 -5.20
C CYS A 323 -15.90 -11.15 -5.16
N LYS A 324 -14.75 -10.53 -5.44
CA LYS A 324 -13.43 -11.17 -5.36
C LYS A 324 -12.63 -10.56 -4.22
N GLN A 325 -12.19 -11.39 -3.27
CA GLN A 325 -11.27 -10.98 -2.20
C GLN A 325 -9.98 -10.36 -2.75
N LEU A 326 -9.36 -9.43 -2.01
CA LEU A 326 -7.99 -8.97 -2.29
C LEU A 326 -6.95 -9.99 -1.80
N THR A 327 -5.69 -9.89 -2.26
CA THR A 327 -4.57 -10.70 -1.72
C THR A 327 -4.21 -10.28 -0.29
N GLU A 328 -3.53 -11.15 0.45
CA GLU A 328 -3.11 -10.87 1.84
C GLU A 328 -2.29 -9.58 1.98
N SER A 329 -1.34 -9.34 1.05
CA SER A 329 -0.51 -8.13 1.04
C SER A 329 -1.31 -6.85 0.79
N GLN A 330 -2.28 -6.91 -0.14
CA GLN A 330 -3.21 -5.80 -0.39
C GLN A 330 -4.11 -5.55 0.82
N VAL A 331 -4.63 -6.60 1.49
CA VAL A 331 -5.41 -6.45 2.72
C VAL A 331 -4.58 -5.81 3.84
N LYS A 332 -3.32 -6.23 4.04
CA LYS A 332 -2.42 -5.60 5.02
C LYS A 332 -2.25 -4.10 4.71
N THR A 333 -1.92 -3.78 3.46
CA THR A 333 -1.70 -2.40 2.99
C THR A 333 -2.96 -1.54 3.13
N LEU A 334 -4.13 -2.11 2.84
CA LEU A 334 -5.43 -1.47 3.04
C LEU A 334 -5.70 -1.18 4.52
N CYS A 335 -5.48 -2.17 5.40
CA CYS A 335 -5.71 -2.04 6.84
C CYS A 335 -4.77 -1.01 7.47
N ASP A 336 -3.50 -0.96 7.05
CA ASP A 336 -2.55 0.01 7.59
C ASP A 336 -2.87 1.45 7.12
N LYS A 337 -3.20 1.67 5.84
CA LYS A 337 -3.75 2.95 5.34
C LYS A 337 -5.05 3.34 6.06
N ALA A 338 -5.89 2.37 6.43
CA ALA A 338 -7.13 2.62 7.16
C ALA A 338 -6.89 3.03 8.63
N LYS A 339 -5.94 2.40 9.33
CA LYS A 339 -5.54 2.80 10.70
C LYS A 339 -5.07 4.25 10.73
N GLU A 340 -4.25 4.68 9.76
CA GLU A 340 -3.80 6.08 9.66
C GLU A 340 -4.94 7.10 9.54
N ILE A 341 -6.08 6.70 8.96
CA ILE A 341 -7.27 7.55 8.80
C ILE A 341 -8.10 7.50 10.08
N LEU A 342 -8.50 6.31 10.51
CA LEU A 342 -9.35 6.10 11.68
C LEU A 342 -8.69 6.58 12.98
N ALA A 343 -7.37 6.54 13.13
CA ALA A 343 -6.66 7.09 14.28
C ALA A 343 -6.85 8.62 14.47
N LYS A 344 -7.30 9.32 13.42
CA LYS A 344 -7.60 10.77 13.46
C LYS A 344 -9.09 11.04 13.75
N GLU A 345 -9.92 10.01 13.75
CA GLU A 345 -11.37 10.11 13.98
C GLU A 345 -11.71 10.00 15.47
N SER A 346 -12.77 10.71 15.87
CA SER A 346 -13.23 10.83 17.25
C SER A 346 -14.05 9.61 17.68
N ASN A 347 -14.12 9.31 18.98
CA ASN A 347 -15.06 8.29 19.50
C ASN A 347 -16.53 8.70 19.28
N VAL A 348 -16.78 10.01 19.21
CA VAL A 348 -18.02 10.64 18.73
C VAL A 348 -17.65 11.35 17.42
N GLN A 349 -17.76 10.64 16.31
CA GLN A 349 -17.35 11.15 15.00
C GLN A 349 -18.43 12.07 14.43
N GLU A 350 -18.11 13.35 14.27
CA GLU A 350 -19.01 14.33 13.65
C GLU A 350 -19.21 13.97 12.15
N VAL A 351 -20.48 13.98 11.71
CA VAL A 351 -20.93 13.67 10.34
C VAL A 351 -21.93 14.74 9.91
N LYS A 352 -22.02 15.03 8.61
CA LYS A 352 -22.96 16.03 8.07
C LYS A 352 -24.02 15.39 7.18
N CYS A 353 -25.20 15.99 7.13
CA CYS A 353 -26.18 15.70 6.09
C CYS A 353 -25.72 16.21 4.71
N PRO A 354 -26.29 15.68 3.60
CA PRO A 354 -27.17 14.52 3.55
C PRO A 354 -26.37 13.22 3.77
N VAL A 355 -26.96 12.20 4.41
CA VAL A 355 -26.28 10.92 4.70
C VAL A 355 -27.26 9.75 4.85
N THR A 356 -26.87 8.58 4.33
CA THR A 356 -27.63 7.33 4.43
C THR A 356 -27.10 6.46 5.57
N VAL A 357 -27.90 6.27 6.61
CA VAL A 357 -27.58 5.52 7.82
C VAL A 357 -27.98 4.04 7.66
N CYS A 358 -27.04 3.14 7.95
CA CYS A 358 -27.15 1.69 7.76
C CYS A 358 -26.83 0.95 9.07
N GLY A 359 -27.54 -0.14 9.33
CA GLY A 359 -27.25 -1.07 10.43
C GLY A 359 -26.41 -2.27 9.99
N ASP A 360 -26.61 -3.38 10.69
CA ASP A 360 -25.88 -4.65 10.59
C ASP A 360 -25.85 -5.21 9.16
N VAL A 361 -24.73 -5.78 8.72
CA VAL A 361 -24.53 -6.35 7.36
C VAL A 361 -24.08 -7.82 7.38
N HIS A 362 -23.33 -8.25 8.39
CA HIS A 362 -22.99 -9.65 8.69
C HIS A 362 -22.58 -10.51 7.47
N GLY A 363 -21.61 -10.06 6.70
CA GLY A 363 -21.05 -10.80 5.56
C GLY A 363 -22.06 -11.17 4.46
N GLN A 364 -23.24 -10.54 4.42
CA GLN A 364 -24.26 -10.72 3.38
C GLN A 364 -23.95 -9.82 2.17
N PHE A 365 -22.77 -10.02 1.55
CA PHE A 365 -22.22 -9.15 0.50
C PHE A 365 -23.20 -8.83 -0.65
N HIS A 366 -23.97 -9.81 -1.13
CA HIS A 366 -24.94 -9.57 -2.21
C HIS A 366 -26.10 -8.67 -1.79
N ASP A 367 -26.47 -8.67 -0.51
CA ASP A 367 -27.49 -7.79 0.04
C ASP A 367 -26.93 -6.37 0.31
N LEU A 368 -25.63 -6.24 0.61
CA LEU A 368 -24.92 -4.95 0.58
C LEU A 368 -24.90 -4.35 -0.84
N MET A 369 -24.79 -5.17 -1.89
CA MET A 369 -24.92 -4.69 -3.28
C MET A 369 -26.33 -4.22 -3.60
N GLU A 370 -27.37 -4.81 -3.00
CA GLU A 370 -28.76 -4.36 -3.12
C GLU A 370 -29.00 -3.06 -2.33
N LEU A 371 -28.40 -2.92 -1.15
CA LEU A 371 -28.37 -1.68 -0.37
C LEU A 371 -27.82 -0.51 -1.21
N PHE A 372 -26.65 -0.68 -1.84
CA PHE A 372 -26.09 0.34 -2.76
C PHE A 372 -26.89 0.50 -4.07
N ARG A 373 -27.75 -0.44 -4.44
CA ARG A 373 -28.69 -0.30 -5.57
C ARG A 373 -29.90 0.57 -5.21
N ILE A 374 -30.22 0.68 -3.91
CA ILE A 374 -31.41 1.36 -3.39
C ILE A 374 -31.04 2.75 -2.84
N GLY A 375 -30.06 2.84 -1.94
CA GLY A 375 -29.58 4.10 -1.36
C GLY A 375 -28.56 4.85 -2.21
N GLY A 376 -28.25 4.38 -3.43
CA GLY A 376 -27.22 4.96 -4.29
C GLY A 376 -25.79 4.50 -3.97
N LYS A 377 -24.85 4.80 -4.87
CA LYS A 377 -23.44 4.38 -4.73
C LYS A 377 -22.59 5.46 -4.06
N SER A 378 -21.65 5.06 -3.21
CA SER A 378 -20.50 5.90 -2.87
C SER A 378 -19.62 6.08 -4.13
N PRO A 379 -19.08 7.29 -4.43
CA PRO A 379 -19.09 8.50 -3.60
C PRO A 379 -20.26 9.49 -3.86
N ASP A 380 -21.19 9.16 -4.76
CA ASP A 380 -22.32 10.03 -5.12
C ASP A 380 -23.31 10.22 -3.94
N THR A 381 -23.42 9.20 -3.08
CA THR A 381 -24.18 9.26 -1.82
C THR A 381 -23.26 9.04 -0.62
N ASN A 382 -23.46 9.83 0.44
CA ASN A 382 -22.74 9.69 1.70
C ASN A 382 -23.36 8.58 2.57
N TYR A 383 -22.55 7.84 3.31
CA TYR A 383 -22.98 6.70 4.14
C TYR A 383 -22.46 6.74 5.58
N LEU A 384 -23.26 6.20 6.51
CA LEU A 384 -22.88 5.95 7.90
C LEU A 384 -23.32 4.53 8.26
N PHE A 385 -22.39 3.59 8.35
CA PHE A 385 -22.68 2.24 8.82
C PHE A 385 -22.39 2.13 10.32
N MET A 386 -23.31 1.52 11.06
CA MET A 386 -23.28 1.49 12.53
C MET A 386 -22.51 0.32 13.15
N GLY A 387 -22.11 -0.70 12.37
CA GLY A 387 -21.31 -1.83 12.83
C GLY A 387 -21.71 -3.17 12.20
N ASP A 388 -21.14 -4.25 12.73
CA ASP A 388 -21.43 -5.65 12.41
C ASP A 388 -21.34 -5.96 10.90
N TYR A 389 -20.14 -5.79 10.36
CA TYR A 389 -19.79 -6.07 8.96
C TYR A 389 -19.56 -7.56 8.71
N VAL A 390 -19.13 -8.29 9.75
CA VAL A 390 -18.59 -9.66 9.68
C VAL A 390 -19.45 -10.68 10.43
N ASP A 391 -19.02 -11.94 10.38
CA ASP A 391 -19.68 -13.14 10.94
C ASP A 391 -21.04 -13.47 10.30
N ARG A 392 -21.53 -14.69 10.58
CA ARG A 392 -22.81 -15.29 10.12
C ARG A 392 -22.95 -15.51 8.61
N GLY A 393 -22.56 -14.54 7.79
CA GLY A 393 -22.54 -14.60 6.33
C GLY A 393 -21.44 -15.50 5.77
N TYR A 394 -21.32 -15.54 4.44
CA TYR A 394 -20.30 -16.33 3.73
C TYR A 394 -19.22 -15.47 3.05
N TYR A 395 -19.41 -14.15 3.09
CA TYR A 395 -18.64 -13.13 2.38
C TYR A 395 -18.27 -11.95 3.30
N SER A 396 -17.98 -12.26 4.56
CA SER A 396 -17.51 -11.30 5.58
C SER A 396 -16.24 -10.60 5.11
N VAL A 397 -15.31 -11.34 4.51
CA VAL A 397 -14.06 -10.83 3.94
C VAL A 397 -14.34 -9.78 2.86
N GLU A 398 -15.12 -10.08 1.83
CA GLU A 398 -15.41 -9.14 0.74
C GLU A 398 -16.22 -7.93 1.25
N THR A 399 -17.14 -8.16 2.20
CA THR A 399 -17.97 -7.12 2.83
C THR A 399 -17.10 -6.10 3.58
N VAL A 400 -16.27 -6.55 4.52
CA VAL A 400 -15.43 -5.65 5.31
C VAL A 400 -14.30 -5.04 4.49
N THR A 401 -13.70 -5.80 3.56
CA THR A 401 -12.67 -5.27 2.66
C THR A 401 -13.22 -4.16 1.76
N LEU A 402 -14.44 -4.30 1.24
CA LEU A 402 -15.08 -3.26 0.42
C LEU A 402 -15.39 -2.00 1.23
N LEU A 403 -15.98 -2.13 2.41
CA LEU A 403 -16.33 -0.97 3.24
C LEU A 403 -15.07 -0.21 3.73
N VAL A 404 -14.00 -0.93 4.06
CA VAL A 404 -12.69 -0.33 4.39
C VAL A 404 -12.04 0.29 3.14
N ALA A 405 -12.11 -0.34 1.96
CA ALA A 405 -11.60 0.25 0.71
C ALA A 405 -12.33 1.55 0.36
N LEU A 406 -13.66 1.60 0.49
CA LEU A 406 -14.46 2.81 0.34
C LEU A 406 -14.06 3.87 1.38
N LYS A 407 -13.79 3.49 2.64
CA LYS A 407 -13.33 4.44 3.68
C LYS A 407 -11.96 5.04 3.38
N VAL A 408 -11.00 4.24 2.93
CA VAL A 408 -9.66 4.73 2.56
C VAL A 408 -9.74 5.64 1.33
N ARG A 409 -10.58 5.29 0.34
CA ARG A 409 -10.71 5.97 -0.95
C ARG A 409 -11.58 7.25 -0.92
N TYR A 410 -12.58 7.28 -0.04
CA TYR A 410 -13.59 8.34 0.04
C TYR A 410 -13.86 8.73 1.51
N ARG A 411 -12.80 9.17 2.21
CA ARG A 411 -12.76 9.42 3.67
C ARG A 411 -13.96 10.18 4.24
N GLU A 412 -14.40 11.23 3.55
CA GLU A 412 -15.52 12.11 3.95
C GLU A 412 -16.90 11.65 3.44
N ARG A 413 -16.97 10.54 2.69
CA ARG A 413 -18.20 10.00 2.09
C ARG A 413 -18.74 8.78 2.81
N ILE A 414 -17.94 8.12 3.62
CA ILE A 414 -18.39 6.95 4.39
C ILE A 414 -17.82 7.00 5.80
N THR A 415 -18.67 6.80 6.79
CA THR A 415 -18.31 6.56 8.19
C THR A 415 -18.62 5.10 8.51
N ILE A 416 -17.66 4.42 9.14
CA ILE A 416 -17.80 3.04 9.60
C ILE A 416 -17.55 3.01 11.11
N LEU A 417 -18.59 2.73 11.88
CA LEU A 417 -18.51 2.57 13.33
C LEU A 417 -18.10 1.13 13.70
N ARG A 418 -17.72 0.92 14.96
CA ARG A 418 -17.48 -0.42 15.52
C ARG A 418 -18.81 -1.05 15.94
N GLY A 419 -19.08 -2.28 15.51
CA GLY A 419 -20.11 -3.13 16.09
C GLY A 419 -19.56 -4.06 17.18
N ASN A 420 -20.39 -4.94 17.73
CA ASN A 420 -19.93 -5.93 18.71
C ASN A 420 -19.21 -7.12 18.04
N HIS A 421 -19.52 -7.39 16.77
CA HIS A 421 -18.80 -8.38 15.95
C HIS A 421 -17.43 -7.89 15.46
N GLU A 422 -17.11 -6.60 15.53
CA GLU A 422 -15.75 -6.08 15.30
C GLU A 422 -14.82 -6.28 16.52
N SER A 423 -14.75 -7.52 17.00
CA SER A 423 -13.95 -7.98 18.14
C SER A 423 -13.33 -9.37 17.89
N ARG A 424 -12.17 -9.65 18.47
CA ARG A 424 -11.44 -10.92 18.31
C ARG A 424 -12.20 -12.09 18.92
N GLN A 425 -12.83 -11.89 20.08
CA GLN A 425 -13.55 -12.97 20.77
C GLN A 425 -14.77 -13.46 19.98
N ILE A 426 -15.53 -12.54 19.39
CA ILE A 426 -16.76 -12.85 18.65
C ILE A 426 -16.41 -13.45 17.28
N THR A 427 -15.47 -12.85 16.54
CA THR A 427 -15.04 -13.35 15.21
C THR A 427 -14.42 -14.75 15.22
N GLN A 428 -13.86 -15.19 16.36
CA GLN A 428 -13.40 -16.57 16.57
C GLN A 428 -14.52 -17.60 16.73
N VAL A 429 -15.75 -17.18 17.02
CA VAL A 429 -16.89 -18.06 17.32
C VAL A 429 -17.96 -18.03 16.22
N TYR A 430 -18.22 -16.86 15.60
CA TYR A 430 -19.38 -16.67 14.72
C TYR A 430 -19.07 -16.64 13.21
N GLY A 431 -17.81 -16.90 12.82
CA GLY A 431 -17.44 -17.41 11.50
C GLY A 431 -16.32 -16.67 10.76
N PHE A 432 -15.99 -15.42 11.09
CA PHE A 432 -15.02 -14.62 10.33
C PHE A 432 -13.59 -15.16 10.42
N TYR A 433 -13.18 -15.70 11.57
CA TYR A 433 -11.90 -16.39 11.71
C TYR A 433 -11.77 -17.57 10.75
N ASP A 434 -12.78 -18.45 10.73
CA ASP A 434 -12.84 -19.61 9.83
C ASP A 434 -12.98 -19.19 8.36
N GLU A 435 -13.66 -18.08 8.08
CA GLU A 435 -13.76 -17.52 6.73
C GLU A 435 -12.39 -17.04 6.21
N CYS A 436 -11.65 -16.28 7.03
CA CYS A 436 -10.29 -15.85 6.74
C CYS A 436 -9.35 -17.06 6.53
N LEU A 437 -9.34 -18.01 7.47
CA LEU A 437 -8.50 -19.21 7.39
C LEU A 437 -8.80 -20.03 6.12
N ARG A 438 -10.08 -20.17 5.76
CA ARG A 438 -10.53 -20.85 4.54
C ARG A 438 -10.20 -20.10 3.25
N LYS A 439 -10.15 -18.76 3.26
CA LYS A 439 -9.91 -17.91 2.08
C LYS A 439 -8.43 -17.58 1.84
N TYR A 440 -7.58 -17.65 2.87
CA TYR A 440 -6.16 -17.28 2.79
C TYR A 440 -5.19 -18.39 3.24
N GLY A 441 -5.68 -19.49 3.82
CA GLY A 441 -4.85 -20.61 4.30
C GLY A 441 -4.09 -20.32 5.59
N ASN A 442 -4.20 -19.12 6.15
CA ASN A 442 -3.55 -18.69 7.39
C ASN A 442 -4.43 -17.64 8.13
N ALA A 443 -4.00 -17.22 9.33
CA ALA A 443 -4.75 -16.31 10.20
C ALA A 443 -4.33 -14.81 10.10
N ASN A 444 -3.38 -14.45 9.22
CA ASN A 444 -2.83 -13.10 9.13
C ASN A 444 -3.89 -12.06 8.74
N VAL A 445 -4.77 -12.39 7.79
CA VAL A 445 -5.88 -11.51 7.38
C VAL A 445 -6.86 -11.24 8.53
N TRP A 446 -7.21 -12.26 9.32
CA TRP A 446 -8.04 -12.07 10.51
C TRP A 446 -7.34 -11.16 11.54
N LYS A 447 -6.02 -11.30 11.72
CA LYS A 447 -5.24 -10.38 12.55
C LYS A 447 -5.23 -8.94 11.99
N PHE A 448 -5.03 -8.75 10.69
CA PHE A 448 -4.98 -7.41 10.08
C PHE A 448 -6.31 -6.67 10.24
N PHE A 449 -7.45 -7.37 10.08
CA PHE A 449 -8.77 -6.77 10.31
C PHE A 449 -9.08 -6.56 11.79
N THR A 450 -8.78 -7.51 12.68
CA THR A 450 -9.03 -7.30 14.13
C THR A 450 -8.14 -6.22 14.74
N ASP A 451 -6.90 -6.07 14.29
CA ASP A 451 -6.03 -4.93 14.65
C ASP A 451 -6.47 -3.60 14.00
N LEU A 452 -7.33 -3.63 12.97
CA LEU A 452 -7.98 -2.44 12.40
C LEU A 452 -9.26 -2.08 13.18
N PHE A 453 -10.00 -3.09 13.64
CA PHE A 453 -11.26 -2.89 14.37
C PHE A 453 -11.10 -2.07 15.64
N ASP A 454 -9.94 -2.14 16.30
CA ASP A 454 -9.61 -1.31 17.46
C ASP A 454 -9.60 0.20 17.16
N TYR A 455 -9.45 0.60 15.89
CA TYR A 455 -9.42 2.00 15.49
C TYR A 455 -10.80 2.57 15.11
N LEU A 456 -11.80 1.72 14.87
CA LEU A 456 -13.15 2.13 14.45
C LEU A 456 -13.82 3.03 15.52
N PRO A 457 -14.34 4.21 15.16
CA PRO A 457 -15.15 5.04 16.06
C PRO A 457 -16.30 4.27 16.72
N LEU A 458 -16.55 4.55 18.00
CA LEU A 458 -17.63 3.90 18.76
C LEU A 458 -19.01 4.44 18.39
N THR A 459 -19.08 5.73 18.06
CA THR A 459 -20.32 6.48 17.82
C THR A 459 -20.10 7.59 16.80
N ALA A 460 -21.18 8.12 16.23
CA ALA A 460 -21.18 9.31 15.39
C ALA A 460 -22.27 10.30 15.82
N LEU A 461 -22.14 11.56 15.39
CA LEU A 461 -23.09 12.63 15.62
C LEU A 461 -23.39 13.34 14.29
N VAL A 462 -24.61 13.21 13.78
CA VAL A 462 -25.02 13.86 12.53
C VAL A 462 -25.56 15.26 12.82
N ASP A 463 -24.86 16.28 12.32
CA ASP A 463 -25.15 17.72 12.47
C ASP A 463 -25.59 18.14 13.90
N GLY A 464 -24.92 17.58 14.90
CA GLY A 464 -25.16 17.88 16.32
C GLY A 464 -26.48 17.35 16.90
N GLN A 465 -27.33 16.67 16.11
CA GLN A 465 -28.73 16.40 16.48
C GLN A 465 -29.15 14.93 16.45
N ILE A 466 -28.49 14.06 15.68
CA ILE A 466 -28.80 12.63 15.62
C ILE A 466 -27.55 11.84 16.04
N PHE A 467 -27.66 11.11 17.15
CA PHE A 467 -26.56 10.33 17.72
C PHE A 467 -26.64 8.87 17.24
N CYS A 468 -25.59 8.38 16.60
CA CYS A 468 -25.54 7.08 15.95
C CYS A 468 -24.54 6.15 16.65
N LEU A 469 -24.92 4.91 16.94
CA LEU A 469 -24.07 3.88 17.57
C LEU A 469 -24.59 2.48 17.29
N HIS A 470 -23.78 1.43 17.48
CA HIS A 470 -24.24 0.05 17.29
C HIS A 470 -25.25 -0.39 18.35
N GLY A 471 -24.78 -0.44 19.60
CA GLY A 471 -25.50 -0.90 20.77
C GLY A 471 -26.46 0.16 21.29
N GLY A 472 -26.12 0.79 22.42
CA GLY A 472 -27.06 1.65 23.12
C GLY A 472 -26.45 2.45 24.26
N LEU A 473 -27.31 3.04 25.08
CA LEU A 473 -26.87 3.91 26.17
C LEU A 473 -26.22 3.10 27.30
N SER A 474 -25.33 3.74 28.07
CA SER A 474 -24.63 3.13 29.22
C SER A 474 -24.94 3.88 30.52
N PRO A 475 -25.11 3.18 31.66
CA PRO A 475 -25.22 3.83 32.98
C PRO A 475 -23.91 4.51 33.44
N SER A 476 -22.84 4.42 32.66
CA SER A 476 -21.56 5.12 32.87
C SER A 476 -21.41 6.39 32.01
N ILE A 477 -22.39 6.72 31.15
CA ILE A 477 -22.27 7.73 30.10
C ILE A 477 -23.50 8.66 30.10
N ASP A 478 -23.43 9.73 30.88
CA ASP A 478 -24.44 10.81 30.88
C ASP A 478 -24.29 11.76 29.68
N THR A 479 -23.05 11.94 29.18
CA THR A 479 -22.73 12.95 28.16
C THR A 479 -21.87 12.42 27.02
N LEU A 480 -21.97 13.06 25.85
CA LEU A 480 -21.09 12.80 24.70
C LEU A 480 -19.60 12.97 25.03
N ASP A 481 -19.25 13.85 25.97
CA ASP A 481 -17.85 14.06 26.37
C ASP A 481 -17.30 12.89 27.20
N HIS A 482 -18.15 12.13 27.91
CA HIS A 482 -17.72 10.87 28.52
C HIS A 482 -17.31 9.85 27.45
N ILE A 483 -17.98 9.84 26.29
CA ILE A 483 -17.64 8.98 25.15
C ILE A 483 -16.33 9.44 24.50
N ARG A 484 -16.17 10.76 24.29
CA ARG A 484 -14.91 11.35 23.76
C ARG A 484 -13.69 11.09 24.65
N ALA A 485 -13.89 10.85 25.95
CA ALA A 485 -12.83 10.55 26.91
C ALA A 485 -12.43 9.06 27.03
N LEU A 486 -13.13 8.13 26.36
CA LEU A 486 -12.75 6.70 26.38
C LEU A 486 -11.48 6.43 25.56
N ASP A 487 -10.65 5.49 25.99
CA ASP A 487 -9.67 4.88 25.09
C ASP A 487 -10.34 3.72 24.35
N ARG A 488 -10.49 3.86 23.03
CA ARG A 488 -11.10 2.84 22.17
C ARG A 488 -10.09 1.87 21.53
N LEU A 489 -8.78 2.17 21.62
CA LEU A 489 -7.71 1.49 20.87
C LEU A 489 -7.31 0.14 21.52
N GLN A 490 -8.32 -0.67 21.84
CA GLN A 490 -8.24 -1.93 22.55
C GLN A 490 -9.33 -2.90 22.06
N GLU A 491 -9.17 -4.18 22.36
CA GLU A 491 -10.23 -5.19 22.22
C GLU A 491 -11.45 -4.78 23.07
N VAL A 492 -12.67 -5.05 22.58
CA VAL A 492 -13.92 -4.71 23.29
C VAL A 492 -13.94 -5.37 24.68
N PRO A 493 -14.03 -4.60 25.79
CA PRO A 493 -14.10 -5.17 27.13
C PRO A 493 -15.38 -5.99 27.37
N HIS A 494 -15.33 -6.90 28.36
CA HIS A 494 -16.51 -7.68 28.78
C HIS A 494 -17.57 -6.86 29.54
N GLU A 495 -17.20 -5.70 30.08
CA GLU A 495 -18.08 -4.83 30.87
C GLU A 495 -17.62 -3.35 30.77
N GLY A 496 -18.49 -2.42 31.15
CA GLY A 496 -18.18 -0.98 31.22
C GLY A 496 -18.53 -0.19 29.94
N PRO A 497 -18.25 1.13 29.91
CA PRO A 497 -18.84 2.06 28.95
C PRO A 497 -18.64 1.70 27.47
N MET A 498 -17.45 1.23 27.09
CA MET A 498 -17.16 0.80 25.71
C MET A 498 -17.88 -0.51 25.34
N CYS A 499 -18.11 -1.41 26.30
CA CYS A 499 -18.92 -2.61 26.10
C CYS A 499 -20.40 -2.23 25.93
N ASP A 500 -20.90 -1.39 26.83
CA ASP A 500 -22.29 -0.96 26.86
C ASP A 500 -22.72 -0.25 25.56
N LEU A 501 -21.87 0.61 25.00
CA LEU A 501 -22.10 1.29 23.71
C LEU A 501 -22.29 0.33 22.53
N LEU A 502 -21.79 -0.91 22.64
CA LEU A 502 -21.82 -1.91 21.57
C LEU A 502 -22.84 -3.04 21.83
N TRP A 503 -23.27 -3.24 23.08
CA TRP A 503 -24.11 -4.38 23.49
C TRP A 503 -25.47 -4.01 24.13
N SER A 504 -25.71 -2.75 24.47
CA SER A 504 -26.94 -2.34 25.18
C SER A 504 -28.13 -2.18 24.25
N ASP A 505 -29.35 -2.44 24.75
CA ASP A 505 -30.59 -2.53 23.97
C ASP A 505 -31.73 -1.68 24.57
N PRO A 506 -32.61 -1.08 23.74
CA PRO A 506 -33.85 -0.44 24.22
C PRO A 506 -34.85 -1.48 24.75
N ASP A 507 -35.70 -1.09 25.71
CA ASP A 507 -36.63 -1.97 26.42
C ASP A 507 -37.91 -1.22 26.85
N ASP A 508 -39.07 -1.89 26.76
CA ASP A 508 -40.35 -1.34 27.25
C ASP A 508 -40.36 -1.10 28.78
N ARG A 509 -39.39 -1.68 29.51
CA ARG A 509 -39.19 -1.51 30.95
C ARG A 509 -38.39 -0.25 31.25
N GLY A 510 -39.00 0.70 31.96
CA GLY A 510 -38.35 1.93 32.41
C GLY A 510 -37.12 1.72 33.30
N GLY A 511 -36.18 2.67 33.25
CA GLY A 511 -34.91 2.65 33.96
C GLY A 511 -33.82 1.80 33.28
N TRP A 512 -32.86 1.34 34.08
CA TRP A 512 -31.79 0.43 33.65
C TRP A 512 -32.08 -1.02 34.08
N GLY A 513 -31.84 -1.98 33.20
CA GLY A 513 -31.95 -3.42 33.47
C GLY A 513 -30.75 -4.21 32.96
N ILE A 514 -30.59 -5.46 33.43
CA ILE A 514 -29.51 -6.35 32.98
C ILE A 514 -29.82 -6.90 31.58
N SER A 515 -28.86 -6.82 30.65
CA SER A 515 -29.03 -7.33 29.28
C SER A 515 -29.18 -8.86 29.23
N PRO A 516 -30.12 -9.40 28.43
CA PRO A 516 -30.28 -10.84 28.22
C PRO A 516 -29.18 -11.46 27.33
N ARG A 517 -28.25 -10.64 26.79
CA ARG A 517 -27.10 -11.07 26.00
C ARG A 517 -25.90 -11.50 26.86
N GLY A 518 -25.83 -11.03 28.11
CA GLY A 518 -24.70 -11.27 29.02
C GLY A 518 -23.63 -10.17 29.00
N ALA A 519 -23.81 -9.15 28.17
CA ALA A 519 -23.01 -7.93 28.10
C ALA A 519 -23.94 -6.73 27.82
N GLY A 520 -23.54 -5.53 28.26
CA GLY A 520 -24.35 -4.31 28.17
C GLY A 520 -25.60 -4.30 29.09
N TYR A 521 -26.46 -3.30 28.88
CA TYR A 521 -27.68 -3.07 29.65
C TYR A 521 -28.93 -3.06 28.77
N THR A 522 -30.10 -3.16 29.41
CA THR A 522 -31.38 -2.72 28.84
C THR A 522 -31.68 -1.32 29.36
N PHE A 523 -32.19 -0.43 28.51
CA PHE A 523 -32.51 0.95 28.88
C PHE A 523 -33.92 1.33 28.44
N GLY A 524 -34.69 1.96 29.33
CA GLY A 524 -36.06 2.39 29.06
C GLY A 524 -36.18 3.77 28.41
N GLN A 525 -37.43 4.13 28.07
CA GLN A 525 -37.77 5.43 27.47
C GLN A 525 -37.31 6.63 28.30
N ASP A 526 -37.43 6.57 29.62
CA ASP A 526 -37.01 7.62 30.55
C ASP A 526 -35.49 7.89 30.49
N ILE A 527 -34.70 6.85 30.23
CA ILE A 527 -33.25 6.97 30.02
C ILE A 527 -32.96 7.67 28.69
N SER A 528 -33.65 7.29 27.62
CA SER A 528 -33.48 7.91 26.29
C SER A 528 -33.90 9.38 26.26
N GLU A 529 -35.04 9.72 26.85
CA GLU A 529 -35.50 11.10 27.00
C GLU A 529 -34.47 11.94 27.78
N THR A 530 -33.97 11.40 28.91
CA THR A 530 -32.97 12.07 29.75
C THR A 530 -31.65 12.29 29.00
N PHE A 531 -31.13 11.29 28.30
CA PHE A 531 -29.90 11.40 27.53
C PHE A 531 -30.03 12.38 26.36
N ASN A 532 -31.13 12.30 25.59
CA ASN A 532 -31.39 13.19 24.47
C ASN A 532 -31.49 14.65 24.94
N HIS A 533 -32.33 14.93 25.94
CA HIS A 533 -32.49 16.28 26.49
C HIS A 533 -31.17 16.83 27.04
N SER A 534 -30.38 16.02 27.75
CA SER A 534 -29.13 16.48 28.38
C SER A 534 -28.01 16.77 27.38
N ASN A 535 -28.03 16.14 26.20
CA ASN A 535 -27.03 16.31 25.15
C ASN A 535 -27.53 17.16 23.95
N GLY A 536 -28.76 17.68 24.00
CA GLY A 536 -29.35 18.48 22.92
C GLY A 536 -29.77 17.70 21.67
N LEU A 537 -29.93 16.38 21.80
CA LEU A 537 -30.21 15.46 20.69
C LEU A 537 -31.71 15.39 20.39
N THR A 538 -32.01 15.09 19.12
CA THR A 538 -33.37 14.83 18.63
C THR A 538 -33.69 13.34 18.51
N LEU A 539 -32.65 12.49 18.39
CA LEU A 539 -32.78 11.07 18.09
C LEU A 539 -31.51 10.30 18.45
N VAL A 540 -31.68 9.09 19.01
CA VAL A 540 -30.68 8.02 18.98
C VAL A 540 -31.01 7.07 17.81
N SER A 541 -30.07 6.89 16.88
CA SER A 541 -30.15 5.90 15.80
C SER A 541 -29.21 4.74 16.12
N ARG A 542 -29.70 3.50 16.07
CA ARG A 542 -28.91 2.33 16.47
C ARG A 542 -29.20 1.06 15.67
N ALA A 543 -28.41 0.02 15.88
CA ALA A 543 -28.39 -1.22 15.09
C ALA A 543 -28.64 -2.47 15.97
N HIS A 544 -27.88 -3.56 15.82
CA HIS A 544 -27.65 -4.66 16.79
C HIS A 544 -28.85 -5.55 17.17
N GLN A 545 -30.09 -5.12 16.91
CA GLN A 545 -31.31 -5.91 17.07
C GLN A 545 -31.96 -6.13 15.71
N LEU A 546 -32.03 -7.40 15.30
CA LEU A 546 -32.94 -7.81 14.23
C LEU A 546 -34.37 -7.35 14.55
N VAL A 547 -34.91 -6.56 13.63
CA VAL A 547 -36.29 -6.08 13.60
C VAL A 547 -36.93 -6.53 12.29
N MET A 548 -38.15 -7.11 12.36
CA MET A 548 -38.73 -7.84 11.23
C MET A 548 -38.98 -6.98 9.97
N GLU A 549 -39.27 -5.69 10.16
CA GLU A 549 -39.53 -4.72 9.09
C GLU A 549 -38.26 -4.00 8.61
N GLY A 550 -37.06 -4.39 9.07
CA GLY A 550 -35.79 -3.73 8.77
C GLY A 550 -35.51 -2.44 9.55
N TYR A 551 -36.54 -1.79 10.09
CA TYR A 551 -36.40 -0.73 11.10
C TYR A 551 -37.53 -0.80 12.14
N ASN A 552 -37.32 -0.23 13.32
CA ASN A 552 -38.36 -0.07 14.34
C ASN A 552 -38.18 1.21 15.16
N TRP A 553 -39.28 1.88 15.47
CA TRP A 553 -39.32 3.04 16.35
C TRP A 553 -39.71 2.64 17.78
N CYS A 554 -39.01 3.17 18.78
CA CYS A 554 -39.32 2.94 20.19
C CYS A 554 -39.15 4.23 21.02
N HIS A 555 -39.50 4.17 22.31
CA HIS A 555 -39.33 5.26 23.30
C HIS A 555 -39.92 6.60 22.85
N ASP A 556 -41.18 6.60 22.38
CA ASP A 556 -41.87 7.72 21.73
C ASP A 556 -41.02 8.50 20.69
N ARG A 557 -40.29 7.74 19.86
CA ARG A 557 -39.36 8.22 18.83
C ARG A 557 -38.07 8.88 19.31
N ASN A 558 -37.72 8.76 20.59
CA ASN A 558 -36.37 9.08 21.06
C ASN A 558 -35.30 8.13 20.49
N VAL A 559 -35.70 6.93 20.06
CA VAL A 559 -34.80 5.88 19.56
C VAL A 559 -35.38 5.20 18.31
N VAL A 560 -34.52 4.96 17.30
CA VAL A 560 -34.81 4.09 16.16
C VAL A 560 -33.76 2.98 16.04
N THR A 561 -34.22 1.75 15.83
CA THR A 561 -33.39 0.60 15.45
C THR A 561 -33.45 0.42 13.94
N ILE A 562 -32.31 0.27 13.27
CA ILE A 562 -32.16 0.02 11.82
C ILE A 562 -31.30 -1.23 11.64
N PHE A 563 -31.75 -2.16 10.81
CA PHE A 563 -31.10 -3.44 10.58
C PHE A 563 -31.00 -3.72 9.07
N SER A 564 -29.79 -3.89 8.54
CA SER A 564 -29.54 -3.82 7.09
C SER A 564 -29.24 -5.17 6.41
N ALA A 565 -29.33 -6.29 7.15
CA ALA A 565 -29.15 -7.66 6.64
C ALA A 565 -30.51 -8.37 6.43
N PRO A 566 -31.05 -8.43 5.19
CA PRO A 566 -32.38 -9.00 4.93
C PRO A 566 -32.34 -10.53 5.01
N ASN A 567 -33.41 -11.14 5.51
CA ASN A 567 -33.50 -12.57 5.81
C ASN A 567 -32.26 -13.10 6.55
N TYR A 568 -31.94 -12.48 7.69
CA TYR A 568 -30.69 -12.67 8.45
C TYR A 568 -30.32 -14.14 8.69
N CYS A 569 -29.02 -14.43 8.68
CA CYS A 569 -28.47 -15.79 8.71
C CYS A 569 -29.03 -16.70 7.59
N TYR A 570 -29.56 -16.08 6.51
CA TYR A 570 -30.34 -16.71 5.44
C TYR A 570 -31.63 -17.44 5.90
N ARG A 571 -32.16 -17.10 7.09
CA ARG A 571 -33.22 -17.87 7.78
C ARG A 571 -34.31 -17.04 8.46
N CYS A 572 -34.02 -15.82 8.92
CA CYS A 572 -34.92 -15.12 9.85
C CYS A 572 -36.17 -14.50 9.20
N GLY A 573 -36.19 -14.35 7.87
CA GLY A 573 -37.35 -13.85 7.11
C GLY A 573 -37.69 -12.36 7.32
N ASN A 574 -36.82 -11.59 7.98
CA ASN A 574 -36.95 -10.14 8.10
C ASN A 574 -36.68 -9.41 6.78
N GLN A 575 -37.26 -8.23 6.61
CA GLN A 575 -36.76 -7.23 5.67
C GLN A 575 -35.52 -6.54 6.26
N ALA A 576 -34.79 -5.81 5.41
CA ALA A 576 -33.77 -4.85 5.83
C ALA A 576 -34.25 -3.42 5.58
N ALA A 577 -33.59 -2.43 6.20
CA ALA A 577 -33.80 -1.03 5.87
C ALA A 577 -32.51 -0.21 5.96
N ILE A 578 -32.59 1.00 5.40
CA ILE A 578 -31.65 2.12 5.56
C ILE A 578 -32.45 3.40 5.83
N MET A 579 -31.86 4.35 6.54
CA MET A 579 -32.45 5.66 6.82
C MET A 579 -31.68 6.76 6.09
N GLU A 580 -32.28 7.36 5.07
CA GLU A 580 -31.75 8.55 4.41
C GLU A 580 -32.05 9.80 5.26
N LEU A 581 -31.06 10.67 5.46
CA LEU A 581 -31.22 12.00 6.02
C LEU A 581 -30.93 13.03 4.91
N ASP A 582 -31.92 13.87 4.57
CA ASP A 582 -31.76 14.93 3.57
C ASP A 582 -31.00 16.17 4.10
N ASP A 583 -30.78 17.17 3.24
CA ASP A 583 -30.09 18.44 3.56
C ASP A 583 -30.75 19.26 4.70
N ALA A 584 -31.91 18.83 5.22
CA ALA A 584 -32.64 19.43 6.32
C ALA A 584 -32.85 18.45 7.50
N LEU A 585 -32.06 17.37 7.58
CA LEU A 585 -32.13 16.28 8.57
C LEU A 585 -33.47 15.55 8.63
N LYS A 586 -34.29 15.65 7.58
CA LYS A 586 -35.55 14.91 7.51
C LYS A 586 -35.25 13.47 7.10
N TYR A 587 -35.69 12.53 7.94
CA TYR A 587 -35.50 11.09 7.71
C TYR A 587 -36.54 10.47 6.76
N SER A 588 -36.08 9.60 5.86
CA SER A 588 -36.90 8.61 5.14
C SER A 588 -36.30 7.21 5.25
N PHE A 589 -37.15 6.20 5.41
CA PHE A 589 -36.73 4.80 5.50
C PHE A 589 -36.99 4.10 4.16
N LEU A 590 -35.96 3.44 3.62
CA LEU A 590 -36.08 2.57 2.45
C LEU A 590 -35.93 1.11 2.91
N GLN A 591 -37.02 0.36 2.84
CA GLN A 591 -37.06 -1.07 3.16
C GLN A 591 -36.73 -1.92 1.93
N PHE A 592 -36.05 -3.05 2.12
CA PHE A 592 -35.67 -3.97 1.04
C PHE A 592 -35.65 -5.45 1.44
N ASP A 593 -35.89 -6.29 0.44
CA ASP A 593 -35.87 -7.75 0.51
C ASP A 593 -34.49 -8.31 0.06
N PRO A 594 -34.16 -9.59 0.31
CA PRO A 594 -32.88 -10.17 -0.07
C PRO A 594 -32.62 -10.15 -1.59
N ALA A 595 -31.36 -9.96 -1.96
CA ALA A 595 -30.91 -9.90 -3.34
C ALA A 595 -31.24 -11.21 -4.12
N PRO A 596 -31.69 -11.11 -5.38
CA PRO A 596 -32.09 -12.27 -6.16
C PRO A 596 -30.89 -13.19 -6.46
N ARG A 597 -30.90 -14.38 -5.86
CA ARG A 597 -29.82 -15.38 -6.01
C ARG A 597 -29.61 -15.77 -7.48
N ARG A 598 -28.36 -15.64 -7.97
CA ARG A 598 -27.96 -16.06 -9.33
C ARG A 598 -28.45 -17.49 -9.62
N GLY A 599 -29.23 -17.65 -10.68
CA GLY A 599 -29.88 -18.91 -11.06
C GLY A 599 -31.39 -18.95 -10.81
N SER A 600 -31.94 -18.01 -10.03
CA SER A 600 -33.40 -17.84 -9.87
C SER A 600 -33.96 -17.08 -11.08
N SER A 601 -34.87 -17.68 -11.85
CA SER A 601 -35.53 -16.98 -12.96
C SER A 601 -36.55 -15.96 -12.45
N CYS A 602 -36.58 -14.77 -13.06
CA CYS A 602 -37.43 -13.68 -12.63
C CYS A 602 -38.92 -14.04 -12.71
N GLN A 603 -39.59 -14.15 -11.57
CA GLN A 603 -41.03 -13.96 -11.48
C GLN A 603 -41.31 -12.50 -11.08
N GLY A 604 -42.30 -11.89 -11.74
CA GLY A 604 -42.47 -10.44 -11.75
C GLY A 604 -43.01 -9.86 -10.44
N VAL A 605 -42.79 -8.56 -10.26
CA VAL A 605 -43.30 -7.75 -9.13
C VAL A 605 -44.82 -7.89 -9.01
N LEU A 606 -45.27 -8.72 -8.07
CA LEU A 606 -46.68 -8.96 -7.78
C LEU A 606 -47.15 -8.10 -6.60
N ARG A 607 -47.64 -6.89 -6.92
CA ARG A 607 -48.57 -6.19 -6.02
C ARG A 607 -49.88 -6.97 -5.91
N MET A 608 -50.12 -7.66 -4.80
CA MET A 608 -51.50 -7.86 -4.31
C MET A 608 -51.58 -8.19 -2.81
N THR A 609 -52.81 -8.17 -2.30
CA THR A 609 -53.15 -8.07 -0.88
C THR A 609 -53.51 -9.42 -0.23
N SER A 610 -52.97 -9.66 0.97
CA SER A 610 -53.56 -10.41 2.09
C SER A 610 -54.47 -11.64 1.84
N SER A 611 -53.97 -12.85 2.09
CA SER A 611 -54.66 -13.90 2.89
C SER A 611 -53.82 -15.18 3.07
N TYR A 612 -53.94 -15.82 4.25
CA TYR A 612 -53.81 -17.24 4.65
C TYR A 612 -53.37 -18.32 3.61
N SER A 613 -52.65 -19.41 3.94
CA SER A 613 -52.08 -19.89 5.23
C SER A 613 -51.11 -21.08 5.06
N SER A 614 -50.19 -21.24 6.03
CA SER A 614 -49.59 -22.49 6.57
C SER A 614 -49.47 -23.76 5.69
N ASP A 615 -48.24 -24.29 5.56
CA ASP A 615 -47.80 -25.42 6.42
C ASP A 615 -46.32 -25.79 6.20
N LEU A 616 -45.49 -25.59 7.24
CA LEU A 616 -44.19 -26.27 7.45
C LEU A 616 -43.74 -26.08 8.91
N LEU A 617 -43.07 -27.09 9.46
CA LEU A 617 -42.80 -27.29 10.90
C LEU A 617 -42.21 -26.06 11.62
N TYR A 618 -42.99 -25.49 12.55
CA TYR A 618 -42.56 -24.37 13.41
C TYR A 618 -41.53 -24.77 14.48
N LEU A 619 -40.36 -24.14 14.44
CA LEU A 619 -39.85 -23.48 15.64
C LEU A 619 -40.52 -22.10 15.75
N SER A 620 -40.73 -21.57 16.96
CA SER A 620 -41.30 -20.23 17.12
C SER A 620 -40.32 -19.16 16.61
N PRO A 621 -40.78 -18.09 15.92
CA PRO A 621 -39.89 -17.03 15.44
C PRO A 621 -39.03 -16.44 16.56
N SER A 622 -39.61 -16.23 17.74
CA SER A 622 -38.92 -15.77 18.95
C SER A 622 -37.70 -16.62 19.32
N ASN A 623 -37.78 -17.95 19.18
CA ASN A 623 -36.65 -18.85 19.50
C ASN A 623 -35.55 -18.81 18.44
N VAL A 624 -35.89 -18.51 17.18
CA VAL A 624 -34.90 -18.33 16.10
C VAL A 624 -34.16 -17.01 16.30
N ILE A 625 -34.89 -15.93 16.58
CA ILE A 625 -34.32 -14.59 16.80
C ILE A 625 -33.33 -14.61 17.98
N ILE A 626 -33.70 -15.21 19.12
CA ILE A 626 -32.82 -15.34 20.30
C ILE A 626 -31.55 -16.18 20.02
N LEU A 627 -31.58 -17.12 19.06
CA LEU A 627 -30.41 -17.92 18.65
C LEU A 627 -29.54 -17.24 17.59
N CYS A 628 -29.99 -16.15 16.98
CA CYS A 628 -29.20 -15.36 16.02
C CYS A 628 -28.72 -14.03 16.61
N GLN A 629 -29.37 -13.51 17.66
CA GLN A 629 -28.92 -12.36 18.48
C GLN A 629 -27.96 -12.77 19.62
N ARG A 630 -27.62 -14.06 19.69
CA ARG A 630 -26.62 -14.69 20.57
C ARG A 630 -25.58 -15.45 19.74
#